data_AF-X1RV05-F1
#
_entry.id   AF-X1RV05-F1
#
_cell.length_a   1.000
_cell.length_b   1.000
_cell.length_c   1.000
_cell.angle_alpha   90.00
_cell.angle_beta   90.00
_cell.angle_gamma   90.00
#
_symmetry.space_group_name_H-M   'P 1'
#
loop_
_entity.id
_entity.type
_entity.pdbx_description
1 polymer ?
#
loop_
_entity_poly.entity_id
_entity_poly.type
_entity_poly.pdbx_seq_one_letter_code
_entity_poly.pdbx_strand_id
1 'polypeptide(L)'
;MVAPELTDRFLAEEAVYNYWQAIINRQYGLAECFCIYDGIWDNKIDEWEEYINIHSEDPCSFLIIYFDEFYKPTEVTGDTAVVYVRIIADKIVVPCNSNLHKKMDGSDI
;
A
#
# COMPACT_ATOMS: atom_id res chain seq x y z
N MET A 1 14.90 -27.49 12.12
CA MET A 1 13.51 -27.21 12.51
C MET A 1 13.44 -25.71 12.78
N VAL A 2 12.68 -24.97 11.97
CA VAL A 2 12.37 -23.56 12.24
C VAL A 2 11.22 -23.55 13.25
N ALA A 3 11.29 -22.69 14.27
CA ALA A 3 10.24 -22.62 15.27
C ALA A 3 8.91 -22.20 14.62
N PRO A 4 7.76 -22.77 15.02
CA PRO A 4 6.44 -22.41 14.48
C PRO A 4 6.19 -20.90 14.46
N GLU A 5 6.57 -20.21 15.54
CA GLU A 5 6.46 -18.74 15.69
C GLU A 5 7.20 -17.94 14.60
N LEU A 6 8.33 -18.45 14.11
CA LEU A 6 9.07 -17.84 12.99
C LEU A 6 8.34 -18.02 11.66
N THR A 7 7.59 -19.12 11.53
CA THR A 7 6.81 -19.44 10.32
C THR A 7 5.55 -18.59 10.30
N ASP A 8 4.83 -18.51 11.42
CA ASP A 8 3.58 -17.74 11.54
C ASP A 8 3.81 -16.24 11.36
N ARG A 9 4.91 -15.73 11.91
CA ARG A 9 5.37 -14.36 11.68
C ARG A 9 5.63 -14.08 10.20
N PHE A 10 6.36 -14.96 9.52
CA PHE A 10 6.72 -14.75 8.12
C PHE A 10 5.48 -14.74 7.22
N LEU A 11 4.54 -15.66 7.47
CA LEU A 11 3.29 -15.74 6.73
C LEU A 11 2.42 -14.49 6.94
N ALA A 12 2.38 -13.96 8.17
CA ALA A 12 1.65 -12.73 8.47
C ALA A 12 2.26 -11.51 7.74
N GLU A 13 3.58 -11.34 7.80
CA GLU A 13 4.30 -10.28 7.09
C GLU A 13 4.09 -10.41 5.57
N GLU A 14 4.19 -11.62 5.01
CA GLU A 14 3.97 -11.89 3.58
C GLU A 14 2.54 -11.54 3.13
N ALA A 15 1.52 -11.93 3.90
CA ALA A 15 0.13 -11.61 3.59
C ALA A 15 -0.10 -10.09 3.57
N VAL A 16 0.42 -9.38 4.57
CA VAL A 16 0.32 -7.91 4.65
C VAL A 16 1.09 -7.23 3.51
N TYR A 17 2.27 -7.72 3.16
CA TYR A 17 3.04 -7.20 2.02
C TYR A 17 2.24 -7.36 0.72
N ASN A 18 1.70 -8.55 0.45
CA ASN A 18 0.93 -8.83 -0.76
C ASN A 18 -0.35 -7.99 -0.86
N TYR A 19 -1.04 -7.81 0.27
CA TYR A 19 -2.17 -6.88 0.36
C TYR A 19 -1.78 -5.46 -0.08
N TRP A 20 -0.71 -4.90 0.49
CA TRP A 20 -0.27 -3.55 0.14
C TRP A 20 0.22 -3.43 -1.30
N GLN A 21 0.93 -4.43 -1.80
CA GLN A 21 1.33 -4.47 -3.22
C GLN A 21 0.10 -4.46 -4.13
N ALA A 22 -0.97 -5.19 -3.80
CA ALA A 22 -2.19 -5.15 -4.58
C ALA A 22 -2.87 -3.76 -4.55
N ILE A 23 -2.94 -3.10 -3.38
CA ILE A 23 -3.46 -1.74 -3.25
C ILE A 23 -2.63 -0.72 -4.07
N ILE A 24 -1.30 -0.74 -3.93
CA ILE A 24 -0.39 0.17 -4.66
C ILE A 24 -0.56 0.02 -6.17
N ASN A 25 -0.76 -1.22 -6.65
CA ASN A 25 -0.97 -1.52 -8.06
C ASN A 25 -2.43 -1.36 -8.52
N ARG A 26 -3.33 -0.84 -7.67
CA ARG A 26 -4.77 -0.66 -7.92
C ARG A 26 -5.50 -1.97 -8.31
N GLN A 27 -5.03 -3.09 -7.78
CA GLN A 27 -5.61 -4.41 -7.98
C GLN A 27 -6.54 -4.75 -6.81
N TYR A 28 -7.60 -3.96 -6.61
CA TYR A 28 -8.44 -4.03 -5.40
C TYR A 28 -9.10 -5.40 -5.20
N GLY A 29 -9.56 -6.07 -6.26
CA GLY A 29 -10.08 -7.44 -6.17
C GLY A 29 -9.02 -8.48 -5.76
N LEU A 30 -7.73 -8.24 -6.06
CA LEU A 30 -6.64 -9.06 -5.53
C LEU A 30 -6.34 -8.70 -4.07
N ALA A 31 -6.44 -7.42 -3.70
CA ALA A 31 -6.27 -6.98 -2.32
C ALA A 31 -7.34 -7.61 -1.40
N GLU A 32 -8.58 -7.76 -1.87
CA GLU A 32 -9.64 -8.49 -1.15
C GLU A 32 -9.25 -9.94 -0.82
N CYS A 33 -8.50 -10.61 -1.70
CA CYS A 33 -8.05 -11.98 -1.47
C CYS A 33 -6.98 -12.09 -0.38
N PHE A 34 -6.22 -11.01 -0.15
CA PHE A 34 -5.24 -10.90 0.94
C PHE A 34 -5.80 -10.14 2.15
N CYS A 35 -7.06 -9.72 2.08
CA CYS A 35 -7.71 -8.99 3.15
C CYS A 35 -7.86 -9.92 4.36
N ILE A 36 -7.21 -9.52 5.46
CA ILE A 36 -7.35 -10.20 6.73
C ILE A 36 -8.71 -9.76 7.27
N TYR A 37 -9.74 -10.61 7.12
CA TYR A 37 -11.14 -10.32 7.45
C TYR A 37 -11.35 -9.85 8.91
N ASP A 38 -10.46 -10.24 9.82
CA ASP A 38 -10.45 -9.82 11.23
C ASP A 38 -9.30 -8.84 11.57
N GLY A 39 -8.59 -8.34 10.57
CA GLY A 39 -7.52 -7.37 10.74
C GLY A 39 -8.07 -5.99 11.07
N ILE A 40 -7.54 -5.36 12.11
CA ILE A 40 -7.78 -3.93 12.36
C ILE A 40 -6.80 -3.15 11.48
N TRP A 41 -7.33 -2.52 10.44
CA TRP A 41 -6.57 -1.67 9.54
C TRP A 41 -6.91 -0.21 9.81
N ASP A 42 -5.90 0.63 9.99
CA ASP A 42 -6.07 2.07 9.84
C ASP A 42 -6.29 2.35 8.34
N ASN A 43 -7.54 2.69 8.02
CA ASN A 43 -8.12 2.86 6.69
C ASN A 43 -8.32 1.56 5.87
N LYS A 44 -9.59 1.20 5.62
CA LYS A 44 -9.99 0.00 4.85
C LYS A 44 -9.67 0.11 3.36
N ILE A 45 -9.76 -1.01 2.61
CA ILE A 45 -9.59 -1.05 1.14
C ILE A 45 -10.36 0.08 0.45
N ASP A 46 -11.65 0.19 0.74
CA ASP A 46 -12.54 1.21 0.14
C ASP A 46 -12.04 2.63 0.38
N GLU A 47 -11.48 2.90 1.57
CA GLU A 47 -10.94 4.21 1.93
C GLU A 47 -9.62 4.49 1.20
N TRP A 48 -8.79 3.46 0.95
CA TRP A 48 -7.58 3.59 0.13
C TRP A 48 -7.89 3.72 -1.35
N GLU A 49 -8.86 2.99 -1.87
CA GLU A 49 -9.33 3.15 -3.25
C GLU A 49 -9.84 4.57 -3.47
N GLU A 50 -10.73 5.06 -2.60
CA GLU A 50 -11.24 6.43 -2.65
C GLU A 50 -10.10 7.46 -2.55
N TYR A 51 -9.18 7.30 -1.59
CA TYR A 51 -8.03 8.18 -1.43
C TYR A 51 -7.15 8.22 -2.68
N ILE A 52 -6.82 7.06 -3.25
CA ILE A 52 -6.00 6.95 -4.47
C ILE A 52 -6.70 7.63 -5.63
N ASN A 53 -8.00 7.38 -5.81
CA ASN A 53 -8.76 7.96 -6.92
C ASN A 53 -8.81 9.49 -6.82
N ILE A 54 -9.26 10.04 -5.68
CA ILE A 54 -9.35 11.50 -5.47
C ILE A 54 -8.00 12.20 -5.69
N HIS A 55 -6.90 11.61 -5.24
CA HIS A 55 -5.57 12.24 -5.32
C HIS A 55 -4.83 11.95 -6.62
N SER A 56 -5.36 11.09 -7.50
CA SER A 56 -4.81 10.83 -8.83
C SER A 56 -5.56 11.47 -9.99
N GLU A 57 -6.74 12.05 -9.74
CA GLU A 57 -7.50 12.82 -10.73
C GLU A 57 -6.94 14.25 -10.96
N ASP A 58 -6.05 14.73 -10.10
CA ASP A 58 -5.48 16.07 -10.22
C ASP A 58 -4.41 16.10 -11.33
N PRO A 59 -4.64 16.82 -12.44
CA PRO A 59 -3.80 16.77 -13.63
C PRO A 59 -2.38 17.23 -13.35
N CYS A 60 -2.18 18.14 -12.38
CA CYS A 60 -0.87 18.75 -12.14
C CYS A 60 -0.20 18.18 -10.89
N SER A 61 -0.59 16.99 -10.51
CA SER A 61 0.02 16.29 -9.40
C SER A 61 0.05 14.80 -9.66
N PHE A 62 0.85 14.11 -8.88
CA PHE A 62 0.88 12.67 -8.92
C PHE A 62 0.97 12.14 -7.50
N LEU A 63 0.21 11.09 -7.25
CA LEU A 63 0.25 10.36 -6.01
C LEU A 63 1.26 9.21 -6.16
N ILE A 64 2.33 9.25 -5.38
CA ILE A 64 3.23 8.13 -5.18
C ILE A 64 2.79 7.42 -3.90
N ILE A 65 2.55 6.11 -3.99
CA ILE A 65 2.37 5.26 -2.83
C ILE A 65 3.37 4.11 -2.92
N TYR A 66 4.10 3.84 -1.84
CA TYR A 66 4.94 2.65 -1.76
C TYR A 66 5.03 2.11 -0.34
N PHE A 67 5.31 0.81 -0.28
CA PHE A 67 5.64 0.11 0.94
C PHE A 67 7.08 0.44 1.34
N ASP A 68 7.28 1.00 2.55
CA ASP A 68 8.60 1.36 3.06
C ASP A 68 9.23 0.18 3.80
N GLU A 69 8.69 -0.16 4.97
CA GLU A 69 9.26 -1.21 5.82
C GLU A 69 8.27 -1.79 6.82
N PHE A 70 8.60 -2.98 7.33
CA PHE A 70 8.08 -3.48 8.60
C PHE A 70 8.88 -2.82 9.75
N TYR A 71 8.36 -1.75 10.33
CA TYR A 71 9.14 -0.88 11.23
C TYR A 71 9.25 -1.41 12.66
N LYS A 72 8.54 -2.49 13.01
CA LYS A 72 8.67 -3.23 14.27
C LYS A 72 8.54 -4.73 14.02
N PRO A 73 9.12 -5.58 14.88
CA PRO A 73 8.87 -7.01 14.84
C PRO A 73 7.38 -7.32 14.98
N THR A 74 6.90 -8.26 14.15
CA THR A 74 5.54 -8.79 14.26
C THR A 74 5.35 -9.49 15.60
N GLU A 75 4.24 -9.18 16.26
CA GLU A 75 3.85 -9.77 17.55
C GLU A 75 2.85 -10.89 17.30
N VAL A 76 3.17 -12.10 17.73
CA VAL A 76 2.29 -13.27 17.62
C VAL A 76 1.83 -13.69 19.01
N THR A 77 0.52 -13.71 19.25
CA THR A 77 -0.10 -14.15 20.50
C THR A 77 -1.22 -15.14 20.19
N GLY A 78 -0.98 -16.42 20.46
CA GLY A 78 -1.91 -17.48 20.05
C GLY A 78 -2.09 -17.48 18.53
N ASP A 79 -3.35 -17.39 18.09
CA ASP A 79 -3.72 -17.37 16.66
C ASP A 79 -3.75 -15.95 16.07
N THR A 80 -3.35 -14.93 16.84
CA THR A 80 -3.35 -13.53 16.40
C THR A 80 -1.94 -13.06 16.09
N ALA A 81 -1.76 -12.41 14.93
CA ALA A 81 -0.52 -11.71 14.56
C ALA A 81 -0.78 -10.22 14.34
N VAL A 82 0.06 -9.37 14.92
CA VAL A 82 0.04 -7.92 14.73
C VAL A 82 1.28 -7.51 13.95
N VAL A 83 1.07 -7.02 12.73
CA VAL A 83 2.13 -6.61 11.81
C VAL A 83 2.19 -5.09 11.73
N TYR A 84 3.38 -4.53 11.91
CA TYR A 84 3.61 -3.09 11.93
C TYR A 84 4.24 -2.63 10.63
N VAL A 85 3.46 -2.01 9.76
CA VAL A 85 3.90 -1.54 8.44
C VAL A 85 3.97 -0.02 8.33
N ARG A 86 4.97 0.48 7.62
CA ARG A 86 5.02 1.87 7.18
C ARG A 86 4.75 1.94 5.69
N ILE A 87 3.73 2.70 5.33
CA ILE A 87 3.39 3.05 3.95
C ILE A 87 3.63 4.54 3.78
N ILE A 88 4.29 4.92 2.69
CA ILE A 88 4.51 6.32 2.34
C ILE A 88 3.58 6.67 1.18
N ALA A 89 2.81 7.74 1.35
CA ALA A 89 1.90 8.28 0.36
C ALA A 89 2.18 9.77 0.17
N ASP A 90 2.90 10.10 -0.89
CA ASP A 90 3.30 11.48 -1.21
C ASP A 90 2.57 11.98 -2.45
N LYS A 91 1.91 13.14 -2.31
CA LYS A 91 1.38 13.88 -3.45
C LYS A 91 2.41 14.89 -3.90
N ILE A 92 3.00 14.66 -5.07
CA ILE A 92 3.95 15.58 -5.66
C ILE A 92 3.20 16.49 -6.64
N VAL A 93 3.24 17.79 -6.38
CA VAL A 93 2.64 18.80 -7.24
C VAL A 93 3.69 19.32 -8.21
N VAL A 94 3.37 19.27 -9.50
CA VAL A 94 4.21 19.82 -10.58
C VAL A 94 3.50 20.98 -11.25
N PRO A 95 4.20 22.05 -11.65
CA PRO A 95 3.57 23.09 -12.44
C PRO A 95 2.99 22.50 -13.72
N CYS A 96 1.71 22.73 -14.01
CA CYS A 96 1.01 22.23 -15.21
C CYS A 96 1.73 22.62 -16.51
N ASN A 97 2.47 23.73 -16.49
CA ASN A 97 3.19 24.22 -17.68
C ASN A 97 4.64 23.68 -17.76
N SER A 98 5.05 22.82 -16.83
CA SER A 98 6.42 22.28 -16.80
C SER A 98 6.63 21.23 -17.88
N ASN A 99 7.87 21.15 -18.41
CA ASN A 99 8.26 20.07 -19.32
C ASN A 99 8.13 18.69 -18.66
N LEU A 100 8.24 18.61 -17.32
CA LEU A 100 8.02 17.37 -16.58
C LEU A 100 6.56 16.92 -16.68
N HIS A 101 5.59 17.83 -16.51
CA HIS A 101 4.17 17.51 -16.70
C HIS A 101 3.86 17.08 -18.14
N LYS A 102 4.40 17.78 -19.15
CA LYS A 102 4.24 17.39 -20.58
C LYS A 102 4.84 16.03 -20.94
N LYS A 103 5.97 15.67 -20.31
CA LYS A 103 6.56 14.33 -20.47
C LYS A 103 5.68 13.25 -19.87
N MET A 104 5.00 13.56 -18.79
CA MET A 104 4.19 12.61 -18.03
C MET A 104 2.79 12.43 -18.61
N ASP A 105 2.18 13.48 -19.18
CA ASP A 105 0.87 13.39 -19.85
C ASP A 105 0.96 12.86 -21.29
N GLY A 106 2.18 12.69 -21.81
CA GLY A 106 2.43 12.25 -23.19
C GLY A 106 2.25 13.34 -24.25
N SER A 107 2.15 14.61 -23.84
CA SER A 107 2.05 15.79 -24.71
C SER A 107 3.41 16.39 -25.10
N ASP A 108 4.53 15.81 -24.65
CA ASP A 108 5.88 16.16 -25.14
C ASP A 108 6.06 15.59 -26.56
N ILE A 109 5.67 16.38 -27.56
CA ILE A 109 5.89 16.14 -29.01
C ILE A 109 7.17 16.83 -29.46
#